data_AF-A0A936QYJ5-F1
#
_entry.id   AF-A0A936QYJ5-F1
#
_cell.length_a   1.000
_cell.length_b   1.000
_cell.length_c   1.000
_cell.angle_alpha   90.00
_cell.angle_beta   90.00
_cell.angle_gamma   90.00
#
_symmetry.space_group_name_H-M   'P 1'
#
loop_
_entity.id
_entity.type
_entity.pdbx_description
1 polymer ?
#
loop_
_entity_poly.entity_id
_entity_poly.type
_entity_poly.pdbx_seq_one_letter_code
_entity_poly.pdbx_strand_id
1 'polypeptide(L)' 'MSTTIEPWLREILRCPACRSELRDDTGPSGGEELVCTSPQCALAYRIDDGVPVLLVDEARRPD' A
#
# COMPACT_ATOMS: atom_id res chain seq x y z
N MET A 1 -0.86 -6.31 21.48
CA MET A 1 0.07 -6.26 20.34
C MET A 1 -0.47 -5.24 19.39
N SER A 2 0.23 -4.13 19.17
CA SER A 2 -0.28 -3.02 18.37
C SER A 2 -0.37 -3.44 16.91
N THR A 3 -1.59 -3.40 16.36
CA THR A 3 -1.96 -3.68 14.96
C THR A 3 -1.51 -2.56 14.00
N THR A 4 -0.39 -1.91 14.29
CA THR A 4 0.11 -0.76 13.52
C THR A 4 1.51 -1.11 13.02
N ILE A 5 1.70 -1.04 11.70
CA ILE A 5 2.99 -1.31 11.06
C ILE A 5 4.07 -0.44 11.72
N GLU A 6 5.16 -1.08 12.17
CA GLU A 6 6.27 -0.41 12.83
C GLU A 6 6.90 0.66 11.92
N PRO A 7 7.30 1.83 12.44
CA PRO A 7 7.80 2.94 11.62
C PRO A 7 8.98 2.58 10.73
N TRP A 8 9.94 1.80 11.26
CA TRP A 8 11.13 1.36 10.52
C TRP A 8 10.76 0.43 9.35
N LEU A 9 9.66 -0.33 9.45
CA LEU A 9 9.18 -1.19 8.37
C LEU A 9 8.51 -0.37 7.26
N ARG A 10 7.76 0.68 7.61
CA ARG A 10 7.24 1.64 6.62
C ARG A 10 8.36 2.33 5.83
N GLU A 11 9.47 2.65 6.48
CA GLU A 11 10.62 3.27 5.81
C GLU A 11 11.28 2.34 4.77
N ILE A 12 11.17 1.02 4.93
CA ILE A 12 11.74 0.02 4.01
C ILE A 12 10.72 -0.41 2.94
N LEU A 13 9.42 -0.38 3.26
CA LEU A 13 8.36 -0.80 2.35
C LEU A 13 8.37 0.05 1.07
N ARG A 14 8.43 -0.64 -0.07
CA ARG A 14 8.43 -0.02 -1.40
C ARG A 14 7.47 -0.75 -2.31
N CYS A 15 6.95 -0.03 -3.30
CA CYS A 15 6.06 -0.59 -4.30
C CYS A 15 6.74 -1.75 -5.05
N PRO A 16 6.14 -2.94 -5.11
CA PRO A 16 6.72 -4.09 -5.83
C PRO A 16 6.86 -3.86 -7.34
N ALA A 17 6.03 -2.99 -7.95
CA ALA A 17 6.07 -2.72 -9.38
C ALA A 17 7.17 -1.70 -9.77
N CYS A 18 7.28 -0.58 -9.03
CA CYS A 18 8.14 0.56 -9.42
C CYS A 18 9.17 0.97 -8.36
N ARG A 19 9.19 0.32 -7.20
CA ARG A 19 10.07 0.58 -6.04
C ARG A 19 9.97 1.98 -5.42
N SER A 20 8.95 2.75 -5.77
CA SER A 20 8.67 4.04 -5.11
C SER A 20 8.06 3.84 -3.73
N GLU A 21 7.98 4.92 -2.96
CA GLU A 21 7.38 4.92 -1.62
C GLU A 21 5.88 4.61 -1.67
N LEU A 22 5.40 4.02 -0.58
CA LEU A 22 3.98 3.77 -0.34
C LEU A 22 3.53 4.74 0.76
N ARG A 23 2.36 5.37 0.59
CA ARG A 23 1.69 6.09 1.66
C ARG A 23 0.48 5.30 2.14
N ASP A 24 0.11 5.48 3.39
CA ASP A 24 -1.19 5.03 3.88
C ASP A 24 -2.30 5.89 3.27
N ASP A 25 -3.38 5.23 2.87
CA ASP A 25 -4.57 5.83 2.31
C ASP A 25 -5.80 5.03 2.73
N THR A 26 -6.99 5.54 2.44
CA THR A 26 -8.25 4.84 2.65
C THR A 26 -8.91 4.60 1.31
N GLY A 27 -9.15 3.33 1.00
CA GLY A 27 -9.81 2.91 -0.23
C GLY A 27 -11.25 3.43 -0.32
N PRO A 28 -11.86 3.38 -1.52
CA PRO A 28 -13.22 3.88 -1.76
C PRO A 28 -14.30 3.18 -0.92
N SER A 29 -14.02 1.97 -0.43
CA SER A 29 -14.91 1.22 0.46
C SER A 29 -14.64 1.46 1.96
N GLY A 30 -13.73 2.36 2.30
CA GLY A 30 -13.39 2.69 3.70
C GLY A 30 -12.33 1.78 4.34
N GLY A 31 -11.73 0.86 3.58
CA GLY A 31 -10.64 0.00 4.05
C GLY A 31 -9.29 0.68 4.00
N GLU A 32 -8.35 0.24 4.84
CA GLU A 32 -6.96 0.71 4.83
C GLU A 32 -6.24 0.20 3.57
N GLU A 33 -5.54 1.09 2.86
CA GLU A 33 -4.76 0.78 1.67
C GLU A 33 -3.38 1.45 1.73
N LEU A 34 -2.41 0.90 1.00
CA LEU A 34 -1.13 1.52 0.72
C LEU A 34 -1.12 1.96 -0.74
N VAL A 35 -0.98 3.25 -0.99
CA VAL A 35 -0.96 3.84 -2.33
C VAL A 35 0.46 4.22 -2.72
N CYS A 36 0.88 3.78 -3.90
CA CYS A 36 2.16 4.17 -4.47
C CYS A 36 2.20 5.66 -4.80
N THR A 37 3.25 6.35 -4.34
CA THR A 37 3.41 7.80 -4.56
C THR A 37 3.86 8.16 -5.98
N SER A 38 4.30 7.19 -6.77
CA SER A 38 4.72 7.43 -8.16
C SER A 38 3.49 7.63 -9.06
N PRO A 39 3.36 8.78 -9.75
CA PRO A 39 2.20 9.08 -10.61
C PRO A 39 2.12 8.17 -11.85
N GLN A 40 3.22 7.51 -12.22
CA GLN A 40 3.26 6.56 -13.34
C GLN A 40 2.73 5.17 -12.96
N CYS A 41 2.70 4.87 -11.66
CA CYS A 41 2.27 3.57 -11.13
C CYS A 41 0.94 3.71 -10.41
N ALA A 42 0.92 4.55 -9.37
CA ALA A 42 -0.25 4.92 -8.55
C ALA A 42 -1.15 3.74 -8.14
N LEU A 43 -0.56 2.54 -8.04
CA LEU A 43 -1.23 1.33 -7.58
C LEU A 43 -1.60 1.45 -6.11
N ALA A 44 -2.78 0.97 -5.77
CA ALA A 44 -3.30 0.89 -4.41
C ALA A 44 -3.37 -0.59 -3.96
N TYR A 45 -2.76 -0.88 -2.82
CA TYR A 45 -2.66 -2.21 -2.22
C TYR A 45 -3.52 -2.26 -0.95
N ARG A 46 -4.44 -3.22 -0.84
CA ARG A 46 -5.28 -3.40 0.36
C ARG A 46 -4.49 -3.90 1.56
N ILE A 47 -4.97 -3.58 2.76
CA ILE A 47 -4.51 -4.16 4.02
C ILE A 47 -5.62 -5.06 4.56
N ASP A 48 -5.35 -6.37 4.65
CA ASP A 48 -6.26 -7.37 5.19
C ASP A 48 -5.73 -7.86 6.55
N ASP A 49 -6.51 -7.71 7.63
CA ASP A 49 -6.13 -8.09 9.00
C ASP A 49 -4.77 -7.53 9.47
N GLY A 50 -4.42 -6.31 9.04
CA GLY A 50 -3.13 -5.66 9.33
C GLY A 50 -1.96 -6.15 8.49
N VAL A 51 -2.21 -7.03 7.51
CA VAL A 51 -1.22 -7.52 6.55
C VAL A 51 -1.41 -6.84 5.19
N PRO A 52 -0.42 -6.08 4.68
CA PRO A 52 -0.51 -5.45 3.37
C PRO A 52 -0.37 -6.49 2.24
N VAL A 53 -1.35 -6.52 1.33
CA VAL A 53 -1.37 -7.40 0.16
C VAL A 53 -0.60 -6.72 -0.98
N LEU A 54 0.72 -6.92 -1.02
CA LEU A 54 1.63 -6.33 -2.02
C LEU A 54 1.71 -7.16 -3.32
N LEU A 55 0.56 -7.59 -3.85
CA LEU A 55 0.48 -8.31 -5.12
C LEU A 55 0.09 -7.34 -6.24
N VAL A 56 0.95 -7.20 -7.25
CA VAL A 56 0.74 -6.25 -8.37
C VAL A 56 -0.52 -6.59 -9.17
N ASP A 57 -0.83 -7.88 -9.32
CA ASP A 57 -2.00 -8.34 -10.05
C ASP A 57 -3.33 -8.12 -9.31
N GLU A 58 -3.29 -8.01 -7.98
CA GLU A 58 -4.45 -7.72 -7.14
C GLU A 58 -4.57 -6.23 -6.79
N ALA A 59 -3.53 -5.44 -7.08
CA ALA A 59 -3.52 -4.02 -6.79
C ALA A 59 -4.56 -3.29 -7.63
N ARG A 60 -5.28 -2.38 -6.98
CA ARG A 60 -6.22 -1.49 -7.65
C ARG A 60 -5.44 -0.45 -8.44
N ARG A 61 -5.79 -0.31 -9.72
CA ARG A 61 -5.20 0.70 -10.59
C ARG A 61 -5.89 2.05 -10.39
N PRO A 62 -5.16 3.16 -10.52
CA PRO A 62 -5.77 4.48 -10.63
C PRO A 62 -6.54 4.52 -11.97
N ASP A 63 -7.79 4.98 -11.93
CA ASP A 63 -8.60 5.23 -13.13
C ASP A 63 -8.04 6.38 -13.98
#